data_AF-A0A399X768-F1
#
_entry.id   AF-A0A399X768-F1
#
_cell.length_a   1.000
_cell.length_b   1.000
_cell.length_c   1.000
_cell.angle_alpha   90.00
_cell.angle_beta   90.00
_cell.angle_gamma   90.00
#
_symmetry.space_group_name_H-M   'P 1'
#
loop_
_entity.id
_entity.type
_entity.pdbx_description
1 polymer ?
#
loop_
_entity_poly.entity_id
_entity_poly.type
_entity_poly.pdbx_seq_one_letter_code
_entity_poly.pdbx_strand_id
1 'polypeptide(L)'
;MVSLFYLVKFEVDENDPIQHAQRVGKVANLTIFLGILGIILSVLALTISHGLAQRGYGFGYLTTGLFMIALGYGIRYRSQHCLYASIALFVALSCNFLVRFLIQHTTYLTLRFALCCWVSFRLICVIPSMRVLVATKVFPDKNNRFLKLFLKQKRT
;
A
#
# COMPACT_ATOMS: atom_id res chain seq x y z
N MET A 1 37.65 -8.85 -21.77
CA MET A 1 37.16 -7.46 -21.57
C MET A 1 35.64 -7.30 -21.52
N VAL A 2 34.82 -8.32 -21.85
CA VAL A 2 33.34 -8.19 -21.82
C VAL A 2 32.74 -8.40 -20.41
N SER A 3 33.37 -9.20 -19.55
CA SER A 3 32.87 -9.40 -18.16
C SER A 3 33.07 -8.21 -17.23
N LEU A 4 34.05 -7.32 -17.49
CA LEU A 4 34.26 -6.15 -16.63
C LEU A 4 33.17 -5.10 -16.82
N PHE A 5 32.59 -4.99 -18.02
CA PHE A 5 31.51 -4.05 -18.31
C PHE A 5 30.16 -4.46 -17.71
N TYR A 6 29.89 -5.77 -17.56
CA TYR A 6 28.69 -6.22 -16.84
C TYR A 6 28.81 -6.06 -15.33
N LEU A 7 30.01 -6.26 -14.77
CA LEU A 7 30.25 -6.10 -13.34
C LEU A 7 30.23 -4.62 -12.93
N VAL A 8 30.81 -3.73 -13.75
CA VAL A 8 30.76 -2.27 -13.51
C VAL A 8 29.36 -1.69 -13.74
N LYS A 9 28.54 -2.27 -14.63
CA LYS A 9 27.15 -1.81 -14.84
C LYS A 9 26.17 -2.32 -13.79
N PHE A 10 26.53 -3.35 -13.01
CA PHE A 10 25.82 -3.72 -11.78
C PHE A 10 26.24 -2.88 -10.57
N GLU A 11 27.41 -2.22 -10.63
CA GLU A 11 27.92 -1.36 -9.57
C GLU A 11 27.41 0.10 -9.66
N VAL A 12 26.82 0.47 -10.81
CA VAL A 12 26.22 1.78 -11.02
C VAL A 12 24.71 1.70 -10.75
N ASP A 13 24.34 2.11 -9.52
CA ASP A 13 23.03 2.70 -9.16
C ASP A 13 21.88 1.79 -8.65
N GLU A 14 22.17 0.64 -8.03
CA GLU A 14 21.16 -0.19 -7.31
C GLU A 14 21.34 -0.16 -5.78
N ASN A 15 21.83 0.93 -5.22
CA ASN A 15 21.99 1.06 -3.76
C ASN A 15 21.58 2.44 -3.23
N ASP A 16 20.90 3.23 -4.05
CA ASP A 16 20.56 4.59 -3.67
C ASP A 16 19.32 4.57 -2.75
N PRO A 17 19.45 4.91 -1.45
CA PRO A 17 18.36 4.81 -0.49
C PRO A 17 17.15 5.69 -0.88
N ILE A 18 17.36 6.67 -1.75
CA ILE A 18 16.34 7.54 -2.33
C ILE A 18 15.40 6.76 -3.25
N GLN A 19 15.92 5.90 -4.14
CA GLN A 19 15.11 5.10 -5.05
C GLN A 19 14.25 4.08 -4.30
N HIS A 20 14.82 3.43 -3.28
CA HIS A 20 14.08 2.51 -2.41
C HIS A 20 12.98 3.25 -1.61
N ALA A 21 13.26 4.45 -1.11
CA ALA A 21 12.25 5.29 -0.46
C ALA A 21 11.12 5.70 -1.40
N GLN A 22 11.42 6.07 -2.65
CA GLN A 22 10.40 6.38 -3.65
C GLN A 22 9.54 5.17 -3.99
N ARG A 23 10.13 3.97 -4.13
CA ARG A 23 9.40 2.73 -4.42
C ARG A 23 8.44 2.37 -3.29
N VAL A 24 8.90 2.42 -2.04
CA VAL A 24 8.06 2.24 -0.84
C VAL A 24 6.97 3.31 -0.78
N GLY A 25 7.31 4.57 -1.03
CA GLY A 25 6.37 5.70 -1.01
C GLY A 25 5.28 5.58 -2.08
N LYS A 26 5.61 5.13 -3.30
CA LYS A 26 4.62 4.87 -4.37
C LYS A 26 3.61 3.80 -3.95
N VAL A 27 4.06 2.72 -3.32
CA VAL A 27 3.17 1.65 -2.85
C VAL A 27 2.35 2.10 -1.65
N ALA A 28 2.93 2.83 -0.71
CA ALA A 28 2.20 3.45 0.40
C ALA A 28 1.08 4.37 -0.11
N ASN A 29 1.39 5.26 -1.06
CA ASN A 29 0.42 6.16 -1.66
C ASN A 29 -0.69 5.40 -2.40
N LEU A 30 -0.35 4.32 -3.10
CA LEU A 30 -1.34 3.45 -3.73
C LEU A 30 -2.31 2.84 -2.70
N THR A 31 -1.78 2.33 -1.58
CA THR A 31 -2.60 1.77 -0.49
C THR A 31 -3.51 2.83 0.13
N ILE A 32 -2.99 4.04 0.39
CA ILE A 32 -3.79 5.16 0.91
C ILE A 32 -4.89 5.54 -0.08
N PHE A 33 -4.55 5.67 -1.36
CA PHE A 33 -5.50 6.02 -2.41
C PHE A 33 -6.63 5.00 -2.52
N LEU A 34 -6.31 3.69 -2.49
CA LEU A 34 -7.33 2.63 -2.46
C LEU A 34 -8.23 2.73 -1.23
N GLY A 35 -7.66 3.02 -0.06
CA GLY A 35 -8.42 3.21 1.16
C GLY A 35 -9.41 4.38 1.07
N ILE A 36 -8.96 5.53 0.56
CA ILE A 36 -9.81 6.72 0.33
C ILE A 36 -10.93 6.38 -0.67
N LEU A 37 -10.59 5.74 -1.79
CA LEU A 37 -11.57 5.33 -2.80
C LEU A 37 -12.62 4.39 -2.20
N GLY A 38 -12.19 3.43 -1.37
CA GLY A 38 -13.07 2.51 -0.66
C GLY A 38 -14.03 3.22 0.31
N ILE A 39 -13.54 4.24 1.04
CA ILE A 39 -14.37 5.06 1.93
C ILE A 39 -15.41 5.84 1.14
N ILE A 40 -15.01 6.52 0.06
CA ILE A 40 -15.94 7.30 -0.79
C ILE A 40 -17.05 6.40 -1.33
N LEU A 41 -16.69 5.23 -1.88
CA LEU A 41 -17.66 4.25 -2.37
C LEU A 41 -18.58 3.72 -1.26
N SER A 42 -18.06 3.55 -0.04
CA SER A 42 -18.85 3.12 1.11
C SER A 42 -19.84 4.18 1.57
N VAL A 43 -19.44 5.46 1.58
CA VAL A 43 -20.32 6.57 1.90
C VAL A 43 -21.41 6.70 0.84
N LEU A 44 -21.06 6.65 -0.44
CA LEU A 44 -22.03 6.66 -1.56
C LEU A 44 -23.05 5.50 -1.47
N ALA A 45 -22.59 4.31 -1.05
CA ALA A 45 -23.44 3.15 -0.84
C ALA A 45 -24.43 3.35 0.30
N LEU A 46 -24.00 3.99 1.39
CA LEU A 46 -24.81 4.23 2.58
C LEU A 46 -25.80 5.39 2.39
N THR A 47 -25.45 6.40 1.59
CA THR A 47 -26.25 7.64 1.49
C THR A 47 -27.19 7.68 0.28
N ILE A 48 -26.77 7.15 -0.87
CA ILE A 48 -27.41 7.49 -2.16
C ILE A 48 -27.80 6.25 -2.97
N SER A 49 -27.05 5.15 -2.90
CA SER A 49 -27.19 4.05 -3.88
C SER A 49 -27.36 2.66 -3.26
N HIS A 50 -28.60 2.16 -3.29
CA HIS A 50 -28.90 0.75 -2.98
C HIS A 50 -28.14 -0.25 -3.88
N GLY A 51 -27.82 0.14 -5.12
CA GLY A 51 -27.05 -0.70 -6.04
C GLY A 51 -25.58 -0.88 -5.62
N LEU A 52 -24.97 0.13 -5.00
CA LEU A 52 -23.63 0.00 -4.40
C LEU A 52 -23.68 -0.81 -3.09
N ALA A 53 -24.74 -0.63 -2.30
CA ALA A 53 -24.98 -1.41 -1.09
C ALA A 53 -25.13 -2.91 -1.39
N GLN A 54 -25.89 -3.28 -2.43
CA GLN A 54 -26.02 -4.66 -2.90
C GLN A 54 -24.69 -5.24 -3.41
N ARG A 55 -23.80 -4.41 -3.96
CA ARG A 55 -22.44 -4.81 -4.37
C ARG A 55 -21.48 -4.96 -3.18
N GLY A 56 -21.98 -4.85 -1.95
CA GLY A 56 -21.23 -5.07 -0.71
C GLY A 56 -20.39 -3.88 -0.26
N TYR A 57 -20.60 -2.69 -0.83
CA TYR A 57 -20.06 -1.45 -0.25
C TYR A 57 -20.96 -1.02 0.92
N GLY A 58 -20.37 -0.66 2.06
CA GLY A 58 -21.13 -0.35 3.27
C GLY A 58 -20.20 -0.22 4.46
N PHE A 59 -20.73 -0.35 5.67
CA PHE A 59 -19.95 -0.10 6.90
C PHE A 59 -18.71 -0.99 7.02
N GLY A 60 -18.80 -2.27 6.64
CA GLY A 60 -17.63 -3.16 6.61
C GLY A 60 -16.53 -2.64 5.68
N TYR A 61 -16.90 -2.20 4.48
CA TYR A 61 -15.93 -1.67 3.51
C TYR A 61 -15.34 -0.30 3.95
N LEU A 62 -16.12 0.51 4.68
CA LEU A 62 -15.67 1.74 5.33
C LEU A 62 -14.54 1.45 6.33
N THR A 63 -14.75 0.47 7.22
CA THR A 63 -13.71 0.09 8.20
C THR A 63 -12.45 -0.42 7.52
N THR A 64 -12.59 -1.27 6.48
CA THR A 64 -11.42 -1.74 5.72
C THR A 64 -10.67 -0.60 5.02
N GLY A 65 -11.37 0.41 4.51
CA GLY A 65 -10.77 1.60 3.90
C GLY A 65 -9.97 2.43 4.91
N LEU A 66 -10.50 2.60 6.13
CA LEU A 66 -9.78 3.26 7.23
C LEU A 66 -8.51 2.49 7.63
N PHE A 67 -8.59 1.16 7.74
CA PHE A 67 -7.43 0.31 8.00
C PHE A 67 -6.38 0.43 6.88
N MET A 68 -6.79 0.44 5.60
CA MET A 68 -5.88 0.63 4.48
C MET A 68 -5.14 1.97 4.57
N ILE A 69 -5.83 3.06 4.91
CA ILE A 69 -5.19 4.37 5.10
C ILE A 69 -4.17 4.32 6.24
N ALA A 70 -4.56 3.78 7.41
CA ALA A 70 -3.67 3.67 8.57
C ALA A 70 -2.41 2.86 8.24
N LEU A 71 -2.57 1.71 7.58
CA LEU A 71 -1.46 0.87 7.15
C LEU A 71 -0.59 1.55 6.09
N GLY A 72 -1.20 2.26 5.13
CA GLY A 72 -0.48 3.02 4.11
C GLY A 72 0.40 4.12 4.72
N TYR A 73 -0.10 4.85 5.71
CA TYR A 73 0.73 5.78 6.49
C TYR A 73 1.84 5.05 7.24
N GLY A 74 1.56 3.91 7.86
CA GLY A 74 2.57 3.08 8.51
C GLY A 74 3.70 2.64 7.57
N ILE A 75 3.38 2.23 6.34
CA ILE A 75 4.35 1.89 5.30
C ILE A 75 5.17 3.13 4.90
N ARG A 76 4.53 4.31 4.78
CA ARG A 76 5.22 5.57 4.47
C ARG A 76 6.22 5.96 5.57
N TYR A 77 5.91 5.66 6.82
CA TYR A 77 6.82 5.81 7.97
C TYR A 77 7.77 4.62 8.16
N ARG A 78 7.90 3.75 7.14
CA ARG A 78 8.88 2.66 7.08
C ARG A 78 8.67 1.57 8.15
N SER A 79 7.44 1.38 8.62
CA SER A 79 7.11 0.27 9.52
C SER A 79 7.00 -1.05 8.76
N GLN A 80 7.89 -1.99 9.05
CA GLN A 80 7.82 -3.35 8.49
C GLN A 80 6.55 -4.08 8.92
N HIS A 81 6.11 -3.88 10.17
CA HIS A 81 4.87 -4.48 10.68
C HIS A 81 3.64 -4.01 9.90
N CYS A 82 3.58 -2.73 9.53
CA CYS A 82 2.48 -2.19 8.72
C CYS A 82 2.50 -2.73 7.28
N LEU A 83 3.68 -3.00 6.71
CA LEU A 83 3.79 -3.64 5.40
C LEU A 83 3.25 -5.07 5.44
N TYR A 84 3.66 -5.88 6.42
CA TYR A 84 3.16 -7.25 6.56
C TYR A 84 1.66 -7.28 6.87
N ALA A 85 1.17 -6.38 7.74
CA ALA A 85 -0.26 -6.26 8.03
C ALA A 85 -1.06 -5.86 6.78
N SER A 86 -0.53 -4.97 5.93
CA SER A 86 -1.14 -4.62 4.65
C SER A 86 -1.19 -5.82 3.70
N ILE A 87 -0.10 -6.58 3.58
CA ILE A 87 -0.08 -7.82 2.78
C ILE A 87 -1.12 -8.80 3.29
N ALA A 88 -1.17 -9.06 4.60
CA ALA A 88 -2.15 -9.97 5.19
C ALA A 88 -3.59 -9.53 4.92
N LEU A 89 -3.87 -8.22 5.03
CA LEU A 89 -5.18 -7.64 4.74
C LEU A 89 -5.56 -7.84 3.26
N PHE A 90 -4.66 -7.55 2.33
CA PHE A 90 -4.93 -7.75 0.90
C PHE A 90 -5.06 -9.23 0.53
N VAL A 91 -4.31 -10.13 1.16
CA VAL A 91 -4.46 -11.59 0.96
C VAL A 91 -5.81 -12.07 1.48
N ALA A 92 -6.24 -11.63 2.67
CA ALA A 92 -7.55 -11.97 3.23
C ALA A 92 -8.70 -11.46 2.34
N LEU A 93 -8.58 -10.24 1.80
CA LEU A 93 -9.53 -9.68 0.84
C LEU A 93 -9.57 -10.47 -0.47
N SER A 94 -8.41 -10.86 -1.02
CA SER A 94 -8.32 -11.70 -2.22
C SER A 94 -9.03 -13.04 -2.00
N CYS A 95 -8.82 -13.68 -0.84
CA CYS A 95 -9.50 -14.93 -0.49
C CYS A 95 -11.02 -14.74 -0.41
N ASN A 96 -11.49 -13.67 0.25
CA ASN A 96 -12.91 -13.34 0.35
C ASN A 96 -13.54 -13.14 -1.03
N PHE A 97 -12.87 -12.40 -1.94
CA PHE A 97 -13.36 -12.23 -3.31
C PHE A 97 -13.33 -13.52 -4.12
N LEU A 98 -12.34 -14.39 -3.92
CA LEU A 98 -12.28 -15.68 -4.59
C LEU A 98 -13.45 -16.58 -4.17
N VAL A 99 -13.75 -16.67 -2.87
CA VAL A 99 -14.91 -17.43 -2.38
C VAL A 99 -16.21 -16.86 -2.94
N ARG A 100 -16.38 -15.54 -2.93
CA ARG A 100 -17.60 -14.92 -3.49
C ARG A 100 -17.70 -15.07 -5.01
N PHE A 101 -16.57 -15.08 -5.72
CA PHE A 101 -16.53 -15.32 -7.16
C PHE A 101 -17.00 -16.72 -7.51
N LEU A 102 -16.58 -17.74 -6.74
CA LEU A 102 -17.04 -19.13 -6.90
C LEU A 102 -18.55 -19.28 -6.72
N ILE A 103 -19.20 -18.40 -5.96
CA ILE A 103 -20.64 -18.47 -5.67
C ILE A 103 -21.46 -17.66 -6.70
N GLN A 104 -21.04 -16.43 -7.01
CA GLN A 104 -21.87 -15.45 -7.74
C GLN A 104 -21.43 -15.21 -9.19
N HIS A 105 -20.30 -15.77 -9.64
CA HIS A 105 -19.76 -15.71 -11.01
C HIS A 105 -19.89 -14.35 -11.73
N THR A 106 -19.76 -13.25 -10.98
CA THR A 106 -20.01 -11.91 -11.52
C THR A 106 -18.71 -11.28 -11.99
N THR A 107 -18.71 -10.68 -13.18
CA THR A 107 -17.56 -9.99 -13.79
C THR A 107 -16.94 -8.93 -12.90
N TYR A 108 -17.76 -8.26 -12.10
CA TYR A 108 -17.35 -7.26 -11.13
C TYR A 108 -16.44 -7.82 -10.01
N LEU A 109 -16.70 -9.06 -9.55
CA LEU A 109 -15.86 -9.70 -8.53
C LEU A 109 -14.49 -10.07 -9.10
N THR A 110 -14.43 -10.48 -10.37
CA THR A 110 -13.17 -10.76 -11.07
C THR A 110 -12.28 -9.53 -11.14
N LEU A 111 -12.85 -8.35 -11.43
CA LEU A 111 -12.10 -7.09 -11.45
C LEU A 111 -11.57 -6.72 -10.05
N ARG A 112 -12.40 -6.85 -9.01
CA ARG A 112 -11.95 -6.62 -7.61
C ARG A 112 -10.83 -7.58 -7.22
N PHE A 113 -10.95 -8.85 -7.58
CA PHE A 113 -9.93 -9.86 -7.32
C PHE A 113 -8.63 -9.56 -8.05
N ALA A 114 -8.67 -9.25 -9.34
CA ALA A 114 -7.50 -8.89 -10.14
C ALA A 114 -6.78 -7.65 -9.58
N LEU A 115 -7.53 -6.61 -9.19
CA LEU A 115 -6.97 -5.42 -8.54
C LEU A 115 -6.33 -5.75 -7.19
N CYS A 116 -6.97 -6.60 -6.38
CA CYS A 116 -6.46 -7.04 -5.08
C CYS A 116 -5.15 -7.84 -5.22
N CYS A 117 -5.09 -8.76 -6.18
CA CYS A 117 -3.89 -9.51 -6.53
C CYS A 117 -2.77 -8.60 -7.05
N TRP A 118 -3.10 -7.63 -7.90
CA TRP A 118 -2.14 -6.65 -8.40
C TRP A 118 -1.51 -5.82 -7.28
N VAL A 119 -2.33 -5.34 -6.34
CA VAL A 119 -1.83 -4.57 -5.19
C VAL A 119 -1.01 -5.45 -4.24
N SER A 120 -1.44 -6.69 -4.00
CA SER A 120 -0.69 -7.67 -3.21
C SER A 120 0.70 -7.91 -3.79
N PHE A 121 0.79 -8.12 -5.11
CA PHE A 121 2.06 -8.29 -5.82
C PHE A 121 2.97 -7.07 -5.64
N ARG A 122 2.43 -5.86 -5.80
CA ARG A 122 3.18 -4.61 -5.62
C ARG A 122 3.70 -4.44 -4.18
N LEU A 123 2.91 -4.83 -3.19
CA LEU A 123 3.33 -4.83 -1.77
C LEU A 123 4.46 -5.83 -1.52
N ILE A 124 4.37 -7.04 -2.07
CA ILE A 124 5.40 -8.08 -1.93
C ILE A 124 6.71 -7.64 -2.58
N CYS A 125 6.67 -7.06 -3.79
CA CYS A 125 7.85 -6.55 -4.48
C CYS A 125 8.59 -5.43 -3.73
N VAL A 126 7.94 -4.77 -2.78
CA VAL A 126 8.53 -3.69 -1.97
C VAL A 126 9.18 -4.19 -0.67
N ILE A 127 8.93 -5.44 -0.25
CA ILE A 127 9.59 -6.06 0.92
C ILE A 127 11.13 -5.89 0.90
N PRO A 128 11.87 -6.25 -0.16
CA PRO A 128 13.32 -6.11 -0.16
C PRO A 128 13.76 -4.65 -0.03
N SER A 129 13.10 -3.73 -0.73
CA SER A 129 13.38 -2.29 -0.62
C SER A 129 13.10 -1.76 0.78
N MET A 130 12.04 -2.22 1.44
CA MET A 130 11.70 -1.87 2.82
C MET A 130 12.75 -2.39 3.81
N ARG A 131 13.27 -3.60 3.61
CA ARG A 131 14.35 -4.16 4.44
C ARG A 131 15.62 -3.33 4.35
N VAL A 132 16.04 -2.95 3.13
CA VAL A 132 17.19 -2.06 2.91
C VAL A 132 16.97 -0.69 3.58
N LEU A 133 15.75 -0.15 3.48
CA LEU A 133 15.40 1.15 4.04
C LEU A 133 15.39 1.20 5.58
N VAL A 134 15.06 0.08 6.22
CA VAL A 134 15.12 -0.07 7.69
C VAL A 134 16.57 -0.31 8.14
N ALA A 135 17.32 -1.14 7.41
CA ALA A 135 18.71 -1.47 7.72
C ALA A 135 19.65 -0.25 7.60
N THR A 136 19.43 0.59 6.59
CA THR A 136 20.27 1.77 6.33
C THR A 136 20.09 2.88 7.37
N LYS A 137 19.14 2.76 8.33
CA LYS A 137 18.82 3.76 9.38
C LYS A 137 18.77 5.21 8.89
N VAL A 138 18.56 5.45 7.59
CA VAL A 138 18.40 6.79 7.04
C VAL A 138 17.05 7.27 7.55
N PHE A 139 17.04 7.89 8.72
CA PHE A 139 15.88 8.44 9.40
C PHE A 139 15.06 9.31 8.44
N PRO A 140 13.74 9.43 8.69
CA PRO A 140 12.77 9.77 7.67
C PRO A 140 13.16 11.10 7.06
N ASP A 141 13.12 11.12 5.73
CA ASP A 141 13.20 12.30 4.87
C ASP A 141 13.18 13.60 5.66
N LYS A 142 14.37 14.21 5.85
CA LYS A 142 14.55 15.49 6.56
C LYS A 142 13.68 16.59 5.95
N ASN A 143 13.12 16.38 4.75
CA ASN A 143 12.21 17.29 4.08
C ASN A 143 10.71 17.04 4.34
N ASN A 144 10.32 16.08 5.19
CA ASN A 144 8.92 15.99 5.64
C ASN A 144 8.56 17.23 6.46
N ARG A 145 7.91 18.19 5.80
CA ARG A 145 7.43 19.47 6.37
C ARG A 145 6.67 19.27 7.69
N PHE A 146 5.94 18.17 7.82
CA PHE A 146 5.18 17.80 9.01
C PHE A 146 6.05 17.40 10.21
N LEU A 147 7.14 16.67 9.99
CA LEU A 147 8.06 16.30 11.06
C LEU A 147 8.80 17.54 11.59
N LYS A 148 9.14 18.48 10.70
CA LYS A 148 9.72 19.77 11.08
C LYS A 148 8.80 20.58 11.99
N LEU A 149 7.48 20.52 11.76
CA LEU A 149 6.49 21.18 12.61
C LEU A 149 6.38 20.51 13.99
N PHE A 150 6.29 19.19 14.05
CA PHE A 150 6.25 18.46 15.33
C PHE A 150 7.53 18.64 16.17
N LEU A 151 8.71 18.60 15.54
CA LEU A 151 9.98 18.83 16.24
C LEU A 151 10.15 20.27 16.72
N LYS A 152 9.57 21.25 16.01
CA LYS A 152 9.57 22.65 16.44
C LYS A 152 8.65 22.86 17.64
N GLN A 153 7.50 22.17 17.67
CA GLN A 153 6.55 22.23 18.77
C GLN A 153 7.08 21.56 20.06
N LYS A 154 7.93 20.55 19.95
CA LYS A 154 8.59 19.91 21.11
C LYS A 154 9.74 20.73 21.73
N ARG A 155 10.16 21.82 21.08
CA ARG A 155 11.31 22.64 21.49
C ARG A 155 10.90 24.01 22.06
N THR A 156 9.61 24.31 22.06
CA THR A 156 8.96 25.40 22.80
C THR A 156 8.22 24.80 23.98
#